data_AF-A0A383EKN2-F1
#
_entry.id   AF-A0A383EKN2-F1
#
_cell.length_a   1.000
_cell.length_b   1.000
_cell.length_c   1.000
_cell.angle_alpha   90.00
_cell.angle_beta   90.00
_cell.angle_gamma   90.00
#
_symmetry.space_group_name_H-M   'P 1'
#
loop_
_entity.id
_entity.type
_entity.pdbx_description
1 polymer ?
#
loop_
_entity_poly.entity_id
_entity_poly.type
_entity_poly.pdbx_seq_one_letter_code
_entity_poly.pdbx_strand_id
1 'polypeptide(L)'
;SNLGFTTELVSGIKLALYQEITLKAFFNRNFSMCVWGRGCGKTFIAAVYCFLQCIFEPRTKILIAGPTFRTARFIFNNIEKIVESKEAQMLAHAFGAKSKRNDQHEWKINEGTITAIPLSGEKIRGFRANILVLDEFLLLPEDTIRTVLMPFLVAPQDIAERIKIREFEDNLIAEGKMEEKDRMVFENNSKMIALSSASYSFENLYKTYKEWMGNIYSDDILQSSYFVSQ
;
A
#
# COMPACT_ATOMS: atom_id res chain seq x y z
N SER A 1 2.67 18.23 -0.74
CA SER A 1 3.75 17.81 -1.66
C SER A 1 3.27 17.85 -3.09
N ASN A 2 4.10 18.32 -4.03
CA ASN A 2 3.78 18.42 -5.45
C ASN A 2 4.07 17.08 -6.15
N LEU A 3 3.17 16.11 -5.96
CA LEU A 3 3.35 14.73 -6.45
C LEU A 3 3.48 14.67 -7.98
N GLY A 4 2.66 15.43 -8.71
CA GLY A 4 2.73 15.50 -10.18
C GLY A 4 4.08 15.97 -10.68
N PHE A 5 4.61 17.05 -10.10
CA PHE A 5 5.95 17.54 -10.42
C PHE A 5 7.04 16.49 -10.13
N THR A 6 7.00 15.82 -8.97
CA THR A 6 7.99 14.78 -8.68
C THR A 6 7.89 13.62 -9.65
N THR A 7 6.68 13.17 -10.01
CA THR A 7 6.50 12.12 -11.03
C THR A 7 7.13 12.52 -12.37
N GLU A 8 6.84 13.73 -12.84
CA GLU A 8 7.39 14.24 -14.11
C GLU A 8 8.91 14.34 -14.05
N LEU A 9 9.46 14.83 -12.93
CA LEU A 9 10.90 14.97 -12.73
C LEU A 9 11.64 13.64 -12.75
N VAL A 10 11.16 12.63 -12.01
CA VAL A 10 11.91 11.37 -11.85
C VAL A 10 11.68 10.37 -12.97
N SER A 11 10.50 10.41 -13.60
CA SER A 11 10.05 9.40 -14.56
C SER A 11 9.73 9.94 -15.96
N GLY A 12 9.73 11.26 -16.15
CA GLY A 12 9.30 11.90 -17.41
C GLY A 12 7.80 11.82 -17.68
N ILE A 13 7.01 11.33 -16.72
CA ILE A 13 5.57 11.12 -16.88
C ILE A 13 4.82 12.35 -16.40
N LYS A 14 4.06 12.96 -17.30
CA LYS A 14 3.09 14.00 -16.96
C LYS A 14 1.74 13.38 -16.62
N LEU A 15 1.26 13.61 -15.41
CA LEU A 15 -0.02 13.10 -14.94
C LEU A 15 -1.18 14.00 -15.35
N ALA A 16 -2.34 13.39 -15.56
CA ALA A 16 -3.60 14.15 -15.65
C ALA A 16 -4.04 14.60 -14.25
N LEU A 17 -4.79 15.71 -14.16
CA LEU A 17 -5.21 16.29 -12.88
C LEU A 17 -5.92 15.29 -11.95
N TYR A 18 -6.81 14.44 -12.48
CA TYR A 18 -7.52 13.44 -11.68
C TYR A 18 -6.58 12.34 -11.13
N GLN A 19 -5.49 12.04 -11.84
CA GLN A 19 -4.47 11.09 -11.43
C GLN A 19 -3.65 11.66 -10.26
N GLU A 20 -3.28 12.94 -10.33
CA GLU A 20 -2.60 13.63 -9.23
C GLU A 20 -3.44 13.70 -7.96
N ILE A 21 -4.73 14.03 -8.09
CA ILE A 21 -5.67 14.04 -6.97
C ILE A 21 -5.77 12.65 -6.34
N THR A 22 -5.82 11.60 -7.18
CA THR A 22 -5.87 10.23 -6.69
C THR A 22 -4.58 9.82 -5.97
N LEU A 23 -3.41 10.13 -6.53
CA LEU A 23 -2.14 9.86 -5.84
C LEU A 23 -2.10 10.57 -4.49
N LYS A 24 -2.53 11.84 -4.44
CA LYS A 24 -2.61 12.58 -3.19
C LYS A 24 -3.50 11.88 -2.16
N ALA A 25 -4.62 11.29 -2.59
CA ALA A 25 -5.46 10.48 -1.72
C ALA A 25 -4.73 9.23 -1.22
N PHE A 26 -4.02 8.48 -2.10
CA PHE A 26 -3.24 7.30 -1.72
C PHE A 26 -2.12 7.61 -0.71
N PHE A 27 -1.46 8.75 -0.83
CA PHE A 27 -0.44 9.17 0.12
C PHE A 27 -1.03 9.59 1.47
N ASN A 28 -2.19 10.26 1.48
CA ASN A 28 -2.76 10.85 2.69
C ASN A 28 -3.74 9.94 3.45
N ARG A 29 -4.12 8.79 2.87
CA ARG A 29 -5.04 7.84 3.49
C ARG A 29 -4.38 6.47 3.60
N ASN A 30 -4.66 5.77 4.68
CA ASN A 30 -4.15 4.42 4.89
C ASN A 30 -4.92 3.42 4.02
N PHE A 31 -6.24 3.57 3.95
CA PHE A 31 -7.10 2.68 3.19
C PHE A 31 -7.82 3.46 2.10
N SER A 32 -7.66 3.01 0.85
CA SER A 32 -8.24 3.66 -0.33
C SER A 32 -8.91 2.62 -1.23
N MET A 33 -10.18 2.82 -1.56
CA MET A 33 -10.91 2.00 -2.52
C MET A 33 -11.25 2.84 -3.75
N CYS A 34 -10.78 2.42 -4.91
CA CYS A 34 -10.99 3.09 -6.19
C CYS A 34 -11.86 2.21 -7.10
N VAL A 35 -13.13 2.58 -7.24
CA VAL A 35 -14.10 1.90 -8.11
C VAL A 35 -14.26 2.70 -9.39
N TRP A 36 -13.52 2.35 -10.44
CA TRP A 36 -13.50 3.10 -11.70
C TRP A 36 -13.86 2.24 -12.91
N GLY A 37 -14.29 2.90 -13.98
CA GLY A 37 -14.51 2.28 -15.27
C GLY A 37 -13.24 1.63 -15.86
N ARG A 38 -13.42 0.83 -16.91
CA ARG A 38 -12.30 0.33 -17.72
C ARG A 38 -11.67 1.49 -18.49
N GLY A 39 -10.36 1.44 -18.69
CA GLY A 39 -9.61 2.48 -19.41
C GLY A 39 -9.25 3.71 -18.56
N CYS A 40 -9.69 3.82 -17.31
CA CYS A 40 -9.36 4.95 -16.42
C CYS A 40 -7.94 4.93 -15.83
N GLY A 41 -7.05 4.04 -16.31
CA GLY A 41 -5.64 4.03 -15.88
C GLY A 41 -5.36 3.54 -14.45
N LYS A 42 -6.23 2.69 -13.85
CA LYS A 42 -6.04 2.12 -12.49
C LYS A 42 -4.66 1.49 -12.28
N THR A 43 -4.30 0.55 -13.14
CA THR A 43 -3.01 -0.17 -13.09
C THR A 43 -1.82 0.78 -13.24
N PHE A 44 -1.96 1.79 -14.11
CA PHE A 44 -0.92 2.79 -14.34
C PHE A 44 -0.69 3.66 -13.11
N ILE A 45 -1.77 4.21 -12.52
CA ILE A 45 -1.62 5.09 -11.36
C ILE A 45 -1.11 4.34 -10.12
N ALA A 46 -1.47 3.07 -9.98
CA ALA A 46 -0.93 2.20 -8.94
C ALA A 46 0.57 1.93 -9.13
N ALA A 47 1.03 1.72 -10.37
CA ALA A 47 2.45 1.61 -10.67
C ALA A 47 3.22 2.89 -10.28
N VAL A 48 2.65 4.06 -10.59
CA VAL A 48 3.21 5.36 -10.20
C VAL A 48 3.29 5.51 -8.68
N TYR A 49 2.22 5.17 -7.99
CA TYR A 49 2.20 5.16 -6.53
C TYR A 49 3.31 4.27 -5.95
N CYS A 50 3.46 3.05 -6.44
CA CYS A 50 4.43 2.09 -5.89
C CYS A 50 5.86 2.64 -5.87
N PHE A 51 6.35 3.17 -6.99
CA PHE A 51 7.73 3.66 -7.01
C PHE A 51 7.88 4.98 -6.24
N LEU A 52 6.91 5.89 -6.30
CA LEU A 52 6.97 7.14 -5.55
C LEU A 52 6.99 6.89 -4.05
N GLN A 53 6.17 5.95 -3.58
CA GLN A 53 6.07 5.60 -2.18
C GLN A 53 7.41 5.06 -1.66
N CYS A 54 8.07 4.20 -2.43
CA CYS A 54 9.41 3.73 -2.07
C CYS A 54 10.49 4.82 -2.17
N ILE A 55 10.34 5.84 -3.02
CA ILE A 55 11.26 6.99 -3.08
C ILE A 55 11.11 7.86 -1.84
N PHE A 56 9.87 8.20 -1.46
CA PHE A 56 9.60 9.09 -0.33
C PHE A 56 9.80 8.41 1.02
N GLU A 57 9.50 7.13 1.12
CA GLU A 57 9.61 6.35 2.34
C GLU A 57 10.57 5.17 2.11
N PRO A 58 11.88 5.34 2.37
CA PRO A 58 12.87 4.27 2.27
C PRO A 58 12.46 3.04 3.08
N ARG A 59 12.97 1.86 2.71
CA ARG A 59 12.67 0.56 3.36
C ARG A 59 11.21 0.11 3.27
N THR A 60 10.34 0.84 2.55
CA THR A 60 8.95 0.43 2.32
C THR A 60 8.87 -0.86 1.51
N LYS A 61 8.09 -1.82 2.02
CA LYS A 61 7.77 -3.08 1.33
C LYS A 61 6.34 -3.03 0.82
N ILE A 62 6.19 -3.03 -0.50
CA ILE A 62 4.91 -3.04 -1.20
C ILE A 62 4.65 -4.43 -1.75
N LEU A 63 3.48 -4.97 -1.46
CA LEU A 63 3.01 -6.24 -1.99
C LEU A 63 1.83 -6.01 -2.92
N ILE A 64 1.95 -6.50 -4.15
CA ILE A 64 0.93 -6.43 -5.18
C ILE A 64 0.27 -7.79 -5.28
N ALA A 65 -1.05 -7.81 -5.17
CA ALA A 65 -1.85 -9.00 -5.32
C ALA A 65 -3.07 -8.75 -6.21
N GLY A 66 -3.59 -9.81 -6.80
CA GLY A 66 -4.80 -9.80 -7.61
C GLY A 66 -5.35 -11.22 -7.71
N PRO A 67 -6.51 -11.42 -8.35
CA PRO A 67 -7.18 -12.73 -8.41
C PRO A 67 -6.30 -13.82 -9.04
N THR A 68 -5.39 -13.42 -9.92
CA THR A 68 -4.38 -14.31 -10.50
C THR A 68 -3.01 -13.64 -10.48
N PHE A 69 -1.95 -14.45 -10.55
CA PHE A 69 -0.59 -13.92 -10.68
C PHE A 69 -0.39 -13.15 -11.99
N ARG A 70 -1.11 -13.49 -13.06
CA ARG A 70 -1.11 -12.70 -14.29
C ARG A 70 -1.60 -11.28 -14.02
N THR A 71 -2.70 -11.13 -13.28
CA THR A 71 -3.27 -9.82 -12.94
C THR A 71 -2.33 -9.00 -12.07
N ALA A 72 -1.79 -9.58 -10.99
CA ALA A 72 -0.84 -8.89 -10.10
C ALA A 72 0.40 -8.37 -10.85
N ARG A 73 0.90 -9.14 -11.83
CA ARG A 73 2.04 -8.73 -12.66
C ARG A 73 1.75 -7.56 -13.58
N PHE A 74 0.51 -7.19 -13.87
CA PHE A 74 0.25 -6.03 -14.72
C PHE A 74 0.76 -4.73 -14.11
N ILE A 75 0.58 -4.51 -12.81
CA ILE A 75 1.15 -3.34 -12.12
C ILE A 75 2.68 -3.43 -12.16
N PHE A 76 3.26 -4.58 -11.81
CA PHE A 76 4.72 -4.79 -11.83
C PHE A 76 5.33 -4.51 -13.22
N ASN A 77 4.72 -5.05 -14.28
CA ASN A 77 5.18 -4.84 -15.65
C ASN A 77 5.00 -3.39 -16.10
N ASN A 78 4.00 -2.65 -15.59
CA ASN A 78 3.88 -1.22 -15.84
C ASN A 78 5.04 -0.45 -15.18
N ILE A 79 5.44 -0.82 -13.96
CA ILE A 79 6.62 -0.23 -13.31
C ILE A 79 7.87 -0.49 -14.15
N GLU A 80 8.08 -1.73 -14.63
CA GLU A 80 9.20 -2.04 -15.53
C GLU A 80 9.21 -1.17 -16.78
N LYS A 81 8.07 -1.08 -17.47
CA LYS A 81 7.95 -0.25 -18.68
C LYS A 81 8.28 1.22 -18.41
N ILE A 82 7.86 1.76 -17.26
CA ILE A 82 8.13 3.14 -16.88
C ILE A 82 9.63 3.33 -16.60
N VAL A 83 10.20 2.48 -15.76
CA VAL A 83 11.60 2.59 -15.30
C VAL A 83 12.60 2.35 -16.43
N GLU A 84 12.28 1.49 -17.38
CA GLU A 84 13.12 1.17 -18.55
C GLU A 84 13.01 2.21 -19.68
N SER A 85 12.15 3.24 -19.52
CA SER A 85 12.05 4.35 -20.47
C SER A 85 13.28 5.27 -20.42
N LYS A 86 13.55 5.98 -21.52
CA LYS A 86 14.71 6.88 -21.61
C LYS A 86 14.57 8.09 -20.69
N GLU A 87 13.34 8.50 -20.43
CA GLU A 87 13.00 9.67 -19.63
C GLU A 87 13.08 9.38 -18.13
N ALA A 88 13.08 8.12 -17.72
CA ALA A 88 13.10 7.68 -16.33
C ALA A 88 14.50 7.30 -15.80
N GLN A 89 15.58 7.84 -16.39
CA GLN A 89 16.95 7.52 -15.97
C GLN A 89 17.20 7.81 -14.47
N MET A 90 16.66 8.91 -13.95
CA MET A 90 16.76 9.24 -12.52
C MET A 90 16.06 8.20 -11.65
N LEU A 91 14.83 7.82 -12.03
CA LEU A 91 14.08 6.77 -11.35
C LEU A 91 14.82 5.44 -11.39
N ALA A 92 15.42 5.06 -12.53
CA ALA A 92 16.14 3.81 -12.69
C ALA A 92 17.30 3.65 -11.70
N HIS A 93 17.98 4.75 -11.32
CA HIS A 93 19.05 4.70 -10.31
C HIS A 93 18.56 4.38 -8.89
N ALA A 94 17.28 4.60 -8.58
CA ALA A 94 16.71 4.23 -7.28
C ALA A 94 16.44 2.72 -7.16
N PHE A 95 16.34 2.02 -8.31
CA PHE A 95 16.10 0.59 -8.37
C PHE A 95 17.40 -0.20 -8.27
N GLY A 96 17.33 -1.31 -7.54
CA GLY A 96 18.41 -2.28 -7.39
C GLY A 96 18.12 -3.59 -8.11
N ALA A 97 18.50 -4.69 -7.48
CA ALA A 97 18.35 -6.03 -8.03
C ALA A 97 16.87 -6.37 -8.31
N LYS A 98 16.64 -6.97 -9.48
CA LYS A 98 15.34 -7.47 -9.95
C LYS A 98 15.36 -9.00 -9.99
N SER A 99 14.30 -9.64 -9.49
CA SER A 99 14.13 -11.09 -9.44
C SER A 99 12.75 -11.50 -9.93
N LYS A 100 12.69 -12.38 -10.93
CA LYS A 100 11.43 -12.92 -11.46
C LYS A 100 11.43 -14.43 -11.31
N ARG A 101 10.64 -14.93 -10.37
CA ARG A 101 10.42 -16.35 -10.11
C ARG A 101 8.97 -16.71 -10.38
N ASN A 102 8.69 -17.99 -10.50
CA ASN A 102 7.32 -18.48 -10.71
C ASN A 102 6.39 -18.16 -9.52
N ASP A 103 6.96 -18.00 -8.32
CA ASP A 103 6.25 -17.74 -7.07
C ASP A 103 6.25 -16.25 -6.66
N GLN A 104 7.04 -15.39 -7.30
CA GLN A 104 7.02 -13.94 -7.08
C GLN A 104 7.81 -13.18 -8.15
N HIS A 105 7.38 -11.96 -8.43
CA HIS A 105 8.22 -10.96 -9.11
C HIS A 105 8.57 -9.88 -8.11
N GLU A 106 9.85 -9.68 -7.83
CA GLU A 106 10.36 -8.72 -6.86
C GLU A 106 11.36 -7.76 -7.51
N TRP A 107 11.27 -6.50 -7.12
CA TRP A 107 12.26 -5.49 -7.47
C TRP A 107 12.63 -4.67 -6.24
N LYS A 108 13.93 -4.63 -5.92
CA LYS A 108 14.44 -3.79 -4.83
C LYS A 108 14.45 -2.33 -5.26
N ILE A 109 14.05 -1.44 -4.35
CA ILE A 109 14.08 0.01 -4.55
C ILE A 109 14.28 0.69 -3.19
N ASN A 110 15.29 1.56 -3.08
CA ASN A 110 15.53 2.38 -1.89
C ASN A 110 15.45 1.60 -0.55
N GLU A 111 16.20 0.49 -0.46
CA GLU A 111 16.21 -0.47 0.65
C GLU A 111 14.87 -1.21 0.94
N GLY A 112 13.82 -0.85 0.21
CA GLY A 112 12.53 -1.52 0.19
C GLY A 112 12.37 -2.48 -0.98
N THR A 113 11.15 -2.94 -1.18
CA THR A 113 10.80 -3.91 -2.24
C THR A 113 9.41 -3.64 -2.81
N ILE A 114 9.26 -3.82 -4.11
CA ILE A 114 7.95 -3.95 -4.76
C ILE A 114 7.84 -5.39 -5.25
N THR A 115 6.87 -6.14 -4.71
CA THR A 115 6.75 -7.58 -4.94
C THR A 115 5.34 -7.93 -5.39
N ALA A 116 5.19 -8.54 -6.57
CA ALA A 116 3.94 -9.16 -7.02
C ALA A 116 3.93 -10.65 -6.69
N ILE A 117 2.82 -11.16 -6.15
CA ILE A 117 2.70 -12.56 -5.71
C ILE A 117 1.46 -13.27 -6.28
N PRO A 118 1.51 -14.60 -6.47
CA PRO A 118 0.32 -15.43 -6.66
C PRO A 118 -0.47 -15.57 -5.35
N LEU A 119 -1.80 -15.61 -5.44
CA LEU A 119 -2.68 -15.95 -4.30
C LEU A 119 -3.07 -17.43 -4.24
N SER A 120 -2.76 -18.20 -5.29
CA SER A 120 -3.02 -19.64 -5.36
C SER A 120 -1.76 -20.44 -5.04
N GLY A 121 -1.78 -21.26 -3.97
CA GLY A 121 -0.73 -22.23 -3.64
C GLY A 121 -0.48 -22.42 -2.13
N GLU A 122 0.11 -23.55 -1.74
CA GLU A 122 0.37 -23.92 -0.32
C GLU A 122 1.35 -22.98 0.41
N LYS A 123 2.15 -22.19 -0.33
CA LYS A 123 3.25 -21.35 0.18
C LYS A 123 2.94 -19.85 0.20
N ILE A 124 1.68 -19.44 0.22
CA ILE A 124 1.34 -18.01 0.29
C ILE A 124 1.67 -17.39 1.66
N ARG A 125 1.88 -18.17 2.72
CA ARG A 125 2.20 -17.64 4.06
C ARG A 125 3.63 -17.12 4.15
N GLY A 126 3.82 -15.96 4.77
CA GLY A 126 5.15 -15.46 5.18
C GLY A 126 5.62 -14.16 4.53
N PHE A 127 4.82 -13.53 3.68
CA PHE A 127 5.12 -12.18 3.20
C PHE A 127 4.88 -11.15 4.29
N ARG A 128 5.74 -10.12 4.29
CA ARG A 128 5.61 -8.96 5.17
C ARG A 128 5.69 -7.70 4.33
N ALA A 129 4.68 -6.87 4.43
CA ALA A 129 4.55 -5.63 3.67
C ALA A 129 4.06 -4.51 4.58
N ASN A 130 4.41 -3.28 4.23
CA ASN A 130 3.79 -2.08 4.82
C ASN A 130 2.54 -1.71 4.04
N ILE A 131 2.50 -2.08 2.75
CA ILE A 131 1.49 -1.60 1.82
C ILE A 131 1.03 -2.75 0.94
N LEU A 132 -0.29 -2.94 0.90
CA LEU A 132 -0.96 -3.82 -0.05
C LEU A 132 -1.53 -3.02 -1.21
N VAL A 133 -1.24 -3.44 -2.43
CA VAL A 133 -1.90 -2.94 -3.64
C VAL A 133 -2.67 -4.10 -4.26
N LEU A 134 -3.99 -4.03 -4.19
CA LEU A 134 -4.90 -5.08 -4.62
C LEU A 134 -5.55 -4.68 -5.94
N ASP A 135 -5.19 -5.36 -7.02
CA ASP A 135 -5.78 -5.16 -8.34
C ASP A 135 -6.95 -6.11 -8.58
N GLU A 136 -7.97 -5.63 -9.30
CA GLU A 136 -9.26 -6.31 -9.48
C GLU A 136 -9.86 -6.82 -8.15
N PHE A 137 -9.95 -5.94 -7.15
CA PHE A 137 -10.38 -6.25 -5.79
C PHE A 137 -11.74 -6.95 -5.72
N LEU A 138 -12.68 -6.62 -6.62
CA LEU A 138 -13.96 -7.34 -6.76
C LEU A 138 -13.80 -8.86 -6.86
N LEU A 139 -12.75 -9.32 -7.54
CA LEU A 139 -12.53 -10.74 -7.83
C LEU A 139 -11.77 -11.45 -6.70
N LEU A 140 -11.38 -10.74 -5.64
CA LEU A 140 -10.72 -11.33 -4.48
C LEU A 140 -11.77 -11.86 -3.50
N PRO A 141 -11.73 -13.16 -3.14
CA PRO A 141 -12.59 -13.70 -2.11
C PRO A 141 -12.35 -13.00 -0.77
N GLU A 142 -13.44 -12.71 -0.06
CA GLU A 142 -13.41 -12.07 1.27
C GLU A 142 -12.46 -12.79 2.23
N ASP A 143 -12.53 -14.12 2.23
CA ASP A 143 -11.73 -14.96 3.11
C ASP A 143 -10.24 -14.87 2.77
N THR A 144 -9.87 -14.74 1.50
CA THR A 144 -8.48 -14.50 1.09
C THR A 144 -7.99 -13.14 1.56
N ILE A 145 -8.82 -12.10 1.49
CA ILE A 145 -8.44 -10.77 1.97
C ILE A 145 -8.18 -10.84 3.49
N ARG A 146 -9.14 -11.36 4.26
CA ARG A 146 -9.08 -11.38 5.72
C ARG A 146 -8.00 -12.31 6.29
N THR A 147 -7.88 -13.53 5.75
CA THR A 147 -7.04 -14.58 6.36
C THR A 147 -5.63 -14.66 5.79
N VAL A 148 -5.39 -14.06 4.63
CA VAL A 148 -4.10 -14.13 3.93
C VAL A 148 -3.49 -12.75 3.74
N LEU A 149 -4.21 -11.84 3.06
CA LEU A 149 -3.66 -10.54 2.68
C LEU A 149 -3.47 -9.62 3.88
N MET A 150 -4.52 -9.42 4.69
CA MET A 150 -4.45 -8.53 5.85
C MET A 150 -3.34 -8.92 6.84
N PRO A 151 -3.12 -10.21 7.17
CA PRO A 151 -1.98 -10.63 8.00
C PRO A 151 -0.59 -10.34 7.42
N PHE A 152 -0.46 -10.05 6.12
CA PHE A 152 0.82 -9.64 5.54
C PHE A 152 1.17 -8.18 5.84
N LEU A 153 0.19 -7.35 6.21
CA LEU A 153 0.47 -6.02 6.70
C LEU A 153 1.15 -6.15 8.06
N VAL A 154 2.45 -5.85 8.08
CA VAL A 154 3.24 -5.91 9.30
C VAL A 154 3.34 -4.53 9.90
N ALA A 155 3.18 -4.53 11.22
CA ALA A 155 3.39 -3.41 12.11
C ALA A 155 4.76 -2.71 11.86
N PRO A 156 4.89 -1.45 12.31
CA PRO A 156 5.70 -0.37 11.74
C PRO A 156 7.19 -0.65 11.48
N GLN A 157 7.80 0.12 10.56
CA GLN A 157 9.23 0.03 10.22
C GLN A 157 10.17 0.49 11.35
N ASP A 158 9.66 1.29 12.28
CA ASP A 158 10.38 2.03 13.31
C ASP A 158 10.38 1.32 14.68
N ILE A 159 10.22 -0.01 14.74
CA ILE A 159 10.14 -0.76 16.01
C ILE A 159 11.26 -0.39 16.99
N ALA A 160 12.50 -0.30 16.51
CA ALA A 160 13.65 0.05 17.35
C ALA A 160 13.54 1.47 17.93
N GLU A 161 13.00 2.40 17.17
CA GLU A 161 12.79 3.79 17.61
C GLU A 161 11.60 3.88 18.56
N ARG A 162 10.52 3.15 18.27
CA ARG A 162 9.37 3.01 19.18
C ARG A 162 9.77 2.43 20.53
N ILE A 163 10.64 1.41 20.54
CA ILE A 163 11.19 0.84 21.79
C ILE A 163 11.98 1.91 22.56
N LYS A 164 12.87 2.66 21.89
CA LYS A 164 13.62 3.74 22.54
C LYS A 164 12.71 4.81 23.12
N ILE A 165 11.69 5.23 22.37
CA ILE A 165 10.70 6.21 22.86
C ILE A 165 9.99 5.66 24.10
N ARG A 166 9.57 4.39 24.09
CA ARG A 166 8.96 3.74 25.26
C ARG A 166 9.90 3.71 26.46
N GLU A 167 11.18 3.38 26.26
CA GLU A 167 12.20 3.40 27.32
C GLU A 167 12.41 4.82 27.90
N PHE A 168 12.40 5.86 27.06
CA PHE A 168 12.47 7.25 27.52
C PHE A 168 11.21 7.67 28.30
N GLU A 169 10.03 7.31 27.82
CA GLU A 169 8.76 7.55 28.51
C GLU A 169 8.75 6.87 29.89
N ASP A 170 9.18 5.61 29.98
CA ASP A 170 9.26 4.85 31.25
C ASP A 170 10.17 5.56 32.26
N ASN A 171 11.32 6.05 31.82
CA ASN A 171 12.24 6.80 32.69
C ASN A 171 11.65 8.13 33.15
N LEU A 172 10.98 8.89 32.27
CA LEU A 172 10.35 10.16 32.62
C LEU A 172 9.20 9.98 33.61
N ILE A 173 8.43 8.89 33.47
CA ILE A 173 7.36 8.52 34.40
C ILE A 173 7.95 8.12 35.76
N ALA A 174 9.03 7.35 35.78
CA ALA A 174 9.73 6.98 37.01
C ALA A 174 10.32 8.21 37.74
N GLU A 175 10.77 9.22 37.01
CA GLU A 175 11.22 10.51 37.56
C GLU A 175 10.08 11.46 37.94
N GLY A 176 8.81 11.09 37.69
CA GLY A 176 7.64 11.92 37.97
C GLY A 176 7.49 13.14 37.06
N LYS A 177 8.16 13.16 35.91
CA LYS A 177 8.14 14.27 34.93
C LYS A 177 7.10 14.09 33.82
N MET A 178 6.43 12.94 33.77
CA MET A 178 5.44 12.56 32.78
C MET A 178 4.40 11.63 33.41
N GLU A 179 3.15 11.72 33.00
CA GLU A 179 2.11 10.77 33.41
C GLU A 179 1.88 9.69 32.33
N GLU A 180 1.38 8.52 32.75
CA GLU A 180 1.11 7.39 31.84
C GLU A 180 0.15 7.76 30.68
N LYS A 181 -0.79 8.68 30.93
CA LYS A 181 -1.75 9.17 29.93
C LYS A 181 -1.11 10.04 28.84
N ASP A 182 0.08 10.57 29.09
CA ASP A 182 0.78 11.49 28.19
C ASP A 182 1.64 10.73 27.17
N ARG A 183 1.71 9.40 27.27
CA ARG A 183 2.48 8.55 26.36
C ARG A 183 2.08 8.78 24.92
N MET A 184 3.08 8.76 24.04
CA MET A 184 2.88 8.82 22.61
C MET A 184 2.06 7.62 22.17
N VAL A 185 0.97 7.91 21.44
CA VAL A 185 0.20 6.92 20.70
C VAL A 185 0.83 6.83 19.32
N PHE A 186 1.36 5.67 18.99
CA PHE A 186 1.95 5.50 17.68
C PHE A 186 0.89 5.12 16.65
N GLU A 187 0.78 5.92 15.60
CA GLU A 187 -0.14 5.65 14.51
C GLU A 187 0.25 4.40 13.71
N ASN A 188 -0.77 3.71 13.18
CA ASN A 188 -0.60 2.65 12.22
C ASN A 188 -0.38 3.23 10.83
N ASN A 189 0.79 2.96 10.24
CA ASN A 189 1.16 3.45 8.92
C ASN A 189 0.94 2.41 7.80
N SER A 190 0.31 1.29 8.12
CA SER A 190 -0.03 0.26 7.14
C SER A 190 -1.04 0.80 6.14
N LYS A 191 -0.82 0.51 4.84
CA LYS A 191 -1.72 0.99 3.79
C LYS A 191 -2.30 -0.13 2.94
N MET A 192 -3.52 0.07 2.46
CA MET A 192 -4.14 -0.77 1.46
C MET A 192 -4.80 0.08 0.37
N ILE A 193 -4.42 -0.19 -0.87
CA ILE A 193 -5.05 0.39 -2.06
C ILE A 193 -5.79 -0.73 -2.78
N ALA A 194 -7.12 -0.65 -2.77
CA ALA A 194 -8.01 -1.56 -3.47
C ALA A 194 -8.48 -0.92 -4.79
N LEU A 195 -8.06 -1.48 -5.91
CA LEU A 195 -8.46 -1.05 -7.25
C LEU A 195 -9.52 -2.01 -7.77
N SER A 196 -10.65 -1.48 -8.21
CA SER A 196 -11.76 -2.31 -8.69
C SER A 196 -12.51 -1.65 -9.85
N SER A 197 -13.23 -2.49 -10.57
CA SER A 197 -14.36 -2.06 -11.40
C SER A 197 -15.65 -2.02 -10.56
N ALA A 198 -16.68 -1.34 -11.05
CA ALA A 198 -17.99 -1.32 -10.42
C ALA A 198 -18.58 -2.74 -10.32
N SER A 199 -19.39 -2.97 -9.29
CA SER A 199 -19.99 -4.27 -9.00
C SER A 199 -21.44 -4.17 -8.53
N TYR A 200 -22.10 -5.33 -8.44
CA TYR A 200 -23.45 -5.49 -7.93
C TYR A 200 -23.50 -5.40 -6.40
N SER A 201 -24.69 -5.07 -5.88
CA SER A 201 -24.92 -4.87 -4.44
C SER A 201 -24.84 -6.14 -3.59
N PHE A 202 -24.88 -7.33 -4.20
CA PHE A 202 -24.75 -8.60 -3.48
C PHE A 202 -23.29 -9.08 -3.36
N GLU A 203 -22.36 -8.42 -4.07
CA GLU A 203 -20.95 -8.80 -4.11
C GLU A 203 -20.17 -8.26 -2.91
N ASN A 204 -19.03 -8.91 -2.60
CA ASN A 204 -18.19 -8.52 -1.46
C ASN A 204 -17.72 -7.06 -1.55
N LEU A 205 -17.36 -6.58 -2.75
CA LEU A 205 -16.94 -5.19 -2.96
C LEU A 205 -17.96 -4.18 -2.40
N TYR A 206 -19.26 -4.39 -2.65
CA TYR A 206 -20.30 -3.47 -2.18
C TYR A 206 -20.45 -3.52 -0.66
N LYS A 207 -20.34 -4.71 -0.06
CA LYS A 207 -20.35 -4.86 1.41
C LYS A 207 -19.20 -4.09 2.06
N THR A 208 -17.98 -4.31 1.58
CA THR A 208 -16.77 -3.59 2.06
C THR A 208 -16.90 -2.08 1.84
N TYR A 209 -17.40 -1.66 0.67
CA TYR A 209 -17.65 -0.24 0.41
C TYR A 209 -18.63 0.38 1.41
N LYS A 210 -19.74 -0.30 1.70
CA LYS A 210 -20.74 0.17 2.68
C LYS A 210 -20.17 0.23 4.09
N GLU A 211 -19.38 -0.75 4.50
CA GLU A 211 -18.66 -0.74 5.78
C GLU A 211 -17.74 0.48 5.86
N TRP A 212 -16.90 0.70 4.85
CA TRP A 212 -15.94 1.82 4.84
C TRP A 212 -16.64 3.18 4.83
N MET A 213 -17.70 3.32 4.05
CA MET A 213 -18.52 4.54 4.05
C MET A 213 -19.15 4.77 5.42
N GLY A 214 -19.65 3.72 6.07
CA GLY A 214 -20.13 3.78 7.46
C GLY A 214 -19.07 4.39 8.39
N ASN A 215 -17.85 3.86 8.35
CA ASN A 215 -16.74 4.32 9.19
C ASN A 215 -16.25 5.74 8.85
N ILE A 216 -16.47 6.22 7.62
CA ILE A 216 -16.09 7.58 7.21
C ILE A 216 -17.12 8.61 7.71
N TYR A 217 -18.40 8.25 7.74
CA TYR A 217 -19.49 9.16 8.13
C TYR A 217 -19.98 8.98 9.57
N SER A 218 -19.54 7.93 10.28
CA SER A 218 -19.84 7.76 11.69
C SER A 218 -18.89 8.59 12.55
N ASP A 219 -19.44 9.30 13.54
CA ASP A 219 -18.65 9.99 14.57
C ASP A 219 -17.98 9.00 15.54
N ASP A 220 -18.56 7.79 15.64
CA ASP A 220 -17.98 6.66 16.37
C ASP A 220 -17.02 5.90 15.47
N ILE A 221 -15.84 5.57 15.99
CA ILE A 221 -14.96 4.61 15.36
C ILE A 221 -15.59 3.23 15.48
N LEU A 222 -16.34 2.83 14.46
CA LEU A 222 -16.82 1.46 14.33
C LEU A 222 -15.60 0.54 14.16
N GLN A 223 -15.43 -0.43 15.06
CA GLN A 223 -14.42 -1.47 14.91
C GLN A 223 -14.68 -2.21 13.60
N SER A 224 -13.87 -1.95 12.58
CA SER A 224 -13.94 -2.69 11.33
C SER A 224 -13.33 -4.06 11.50
N SER A 225 -13.93 -5.03 10.84
CA SER A 225 -13.40 -6.39 10.70
C SER A 225 -12.01 -6.43 10.04
N TYR A 226 -11.64 -5.37 9.30
CA TYR A 226 -10.34 -5.21 8.64
C TYR A 226 -9.38 -4.30 9.42
N PHE A 227 -9.87 -3.38 10.26
CA PHE A 227 -9.04 -2.42 11.01
C PHE A 227 -8.67 -2.98 12.38
N VAL A 228 -8.01 -4.14 12.41
CA VAL A 228 -7.38 -4.64 13.64
C VAL A 228 -6.01 -3.98 13.79
N SER A 229 -6.00 -2.68 14.07
CA SER A 229 -4.92 -1.90 14.71
C SER A 229 -5.19 -0.42 14.47
N GLN A 230 -6.04 0.14 15.34
CA GLN A 230 -5.90 1.54 15.73
C GLN A 230 -5.04 1.63 16.98
#